data_AF-A0A960BIY8-F1
#
_entry.id   AF-A0A960BIY8-F1
#
_cell.length_a   1.000
_cell.length_b   1.000
_cell.length_c   1.000
_cell.angle_alpha   90.00
_cell.angle_beta   90.00
_cell.angle_gamma   90.00
#
_symmetry.space_group_name_H-M   'P 1'
#
loop_
_entity.id
_entity.type
_entity.pdbx_description
1 polymer ?
#
loop_
_entity_poly.entity_id
_entity_poly.type
_entity_poly.pdbx_seq_one_letter_code
_entity_poly.pdbx_strand_id
1 'polypeptide(L)'
;MSALLLSFAVIFVADLGDKTMLATIRLASTEGWFGTWLGSTLGMVAADALAIAVGTVLGRTLPDKVVRYGAGTLFLLFAAVLILEGILAAQ
;
A
#
# COMPACT_ATOMS: atom_id res chain seq x y z
N MET A 1 -10.15 -21.82 5.04
CA MET A 1 -10.29 -20.55 4.28
C MET A 1 -9.01 -20.38 3.48
N SER A 2 -9.06 -20.40 2.14
CA SER A 2 -7.88 -20.34 1.29
C SER A 2 -7.13 -19.01 1.52
N ALA A 3 -5.83 -19.04 1.81
CA ALA A 3 -5.02 -17.85 2.11
C ALA A 3 -5.20 -16.71 1.08
N LEU A 4 -5.45 -17.08 -0.18
CA LEU A 4 -5.73 -16.17 -1.29
C LEU A 4 -6.95 -15.27 -1.04
N LEU A 5 -8.03 -15.82 -0.46
CA LEU A 5 -9.24 -15.03 -0.12
C LEU A 5 -8.97 -14.06 1.03
N LEU A 6 -8.18 -14.47 2.03
CA LEU A 6 -7.84 -13.62 3.16
C LEU A 6 -6.98 -12.44 2.71
N SER A 7 -5.91 -12.72 1.97
CA SER A 7 -5.01 -11.69 1.44
C SER A 7 -5.75 -10.73 0.51
N PHE A 8 -6.60 -11.25 -0.37
CA PHE A 8 -7.45 -10.42 -1.23
C PHE A 8 -8.35 -9.49 -0.39
N ALA A 9 -9.07 -10.03 0.59
CA ALA A 9 -9.99 -9.22 1.40
C ALA A 9 -9.26 -8.13 2.20
N VAL A 10 -8.10 -8.45 2.80
CA VAL A 10 -7.31 -7.49 3.57
C VAL A 10 -6.77 -6.37 2.67
N ILE A 11 -6.16 -6.72 1.54
CA ILE A 11 -5.61 -5.74 0.59
C ILE A 11 -6.75 -4.91 -0.01
N PHE A 12 -7.85 -5.55 -0.40
CA PHE A 12 -9.02 -4.87 -0.96
C PHE A 12 -9.56 -3.82 0.01
N VAL A 13 -9.73 -4.15 1.29
CA VAL A 13 -10.19 -3.20 2.31
C VAL A 13 -9.16 -2.12 2.60
N ALA A 14 -7.86 -2.46 2.59
CA ALA A 14 -6.78 -1.50 2.84
C ALA A 14 -6.65 -0.46 1.71
N ASP A 15 -6.84 -0.88 0.46
CA ASP A 15 -6.68 -0.03 -0.73
C ASP A 15 -7.99 0.67 -1.14
N LEU A 16 -9.14 0.30 -0.55
CA LEU A 16 -10.43 0.86 -0.92
C LEU A 16 -10.50 2.36 -0.55
N GLY A 17 -10.50 3.20 -1.58
CA GLY A 17 -10.57 4.66 -1.41
C GLY A 17 -9.24 5.34 -1.15
N ASP A 18 -8.11 4.64 -1.33
CA ASP A 18 -6.80 5.26 -1.26
C ASP A 18 -6.55 6.24 -2.43
N LYS A 19 -5.61 7.17 -2.23
CA LYS A 19 -5.15 8.14 -3.22
C LYS A 19 -4.71 7.46 -4.52
N THR A 20 -4.11 6.27 -4.46
CA THR A 20 -3.73 5.50 -5.65
C THR A 20 -4.96 5.08 -6.47
N MET A 21 -6.02 4.58 -5.83
CA MET A 21 -7.27 4.21 -6.50
C MET A 21 -7.94 5.42 -7.16
N LEU A 22 -8.02 6.55 -6.46
CA LEU A 22 -8.58 7.79 -7.01
C LEU A 22 -7.75 8.33 -8.18
N ALA A 23 -6.42 8.23 -8.10
CA ALA A 23 -5.54 8.60 -9.20
C ALA A 23 -5.74 7.71 -10.43
N THR A 24 -5.89 6.39 -10.25
CA THR A 24 -6.18 5.45 -11.34
C THR A 24 -7.54 5.72 -11.98
N ILE A 25 -8.58 6.01 -11.19
CA ILE A 25 -9.90 6.39 -11.74
C ILE A 25 -9.81 7.67 -12.56
N ARG A 26 -9.10 8.69 -12.03
CA ARG A 26 -8.86 9.94 -12.76
C ARG A 26 -8.15 9.68 -14.08
N LEU A 27 -7.08 8.89 -14.06
CA LEU A 27 -6.28 8.56 -15.25
C LEU A 27 -7.10 7.76 -16.28
N ALA A 28 -7.91 6.81 -15.82
CA ALA A 28 -8.79 6.01 -16.69
C ALA A 28 -9.83 6.89 -17.40
N SER A 29 -10.27 7.97 -16.75
CA SER A 29 -11.21 8.94 -17.33
C SER A 29 -10.56 9.89 -18.34
N THR A 30 -9.24 10.12 -18.30
CA THR A 30 -8.55 11.10 -19.16
C THR A 30 -7.72 10.46 -20.27
N GLU A 31 -6.97 9.40 -19.98
CA GLU A 31 -5.99 8.77 -20.89
C GLU A 31 -6.50 7.46 -21.52
N GLY A 32 -7.73 7.05 -21.16
CA GLY A 32 -8.36 5.83 -21.65
C GLY A 32 -8.19 4.63 -20.71
N TRP A 33 -9.23 3.79 -20.69
CA TRP A 33 -9.38 2.72 -19.70
C TRP A 33 -8.35 1.59 -19.88
N PHE A 34 -8.02 1.20 -21.11
CA PHE A 34 -7.16 0.03 -21.36
C PHE A 34 -5.69 0.30 -21.01
N GLY A 35 -5.15 1.45 -21.42
CA GLY A 35 -3.78 1.86 -21.08
C GLY A 35 -3.60 2.05 -19.57
N THR A 36 -4.59 2.67 -18.92
CA THR A 36 -4.60 2.85 -17.47
C THR A 36 -4.68 1.52 -16.72
N TRP A 37 -5.56 0.61 -17.16
CA TRP A 37 -5.70 -0.72 -16.54
C TRP A 37 -4.38 -1.50 -16.62
N LEU A 38 -3.75 -1.52 -17.80
CA LEU A 38 -2.49 -2.24 -18.00
C LEU A 38 -1.35 -1.61 -17.19
N GLY A 39 -1.22 -0.28 -17.25
CA GLY A 39 -0.18 0.46 -16.52
C GLY A 39 -0.31 0.34 -15.01
N SER A 40 -1.53 0.50 -14.48
CA SER A 40 -1.79 0.35 -13.04
C SER A 40 -1.52 -1.08 -12.56
N THR A 41 -1.93 -2.09 -13.34
CA THR A 41 -1.69 -3.50 -12.99
C THR A 41 -0.20 -3.82 -12.97
N LEU A 42 0.53 -3.45 -14.03
CA LEU A 42 1.98 -3.68 -14.09
C LEU A 42 2.74 -2.91 -13.01
N GLY A 43 2.34 -1.66 -12.75
CA GLY A 43 2.94 -0.84 -11.70
C GLY A 43 2.77 -1.46 -10.31
N MET A 44 1.56 -1.93 -9.99
CA MET A 44 1.27 -2.58 -8.70
C MET A 44 2.04 -3.90 -8.55
N VAL A 45 2.01 -4.77 -9.57
CA VAL A 45 2.78 -6.02 -9.55
C VAL A 45 4.28 -5.76 -9.39
N ALA A 46 4.82 -4.74 -10.04
CA ALA A 46 6.23 -4.37 -9.90
C ALA A 46 6.55 -3.85 -8.49
N ALA A 47 5.69 -3.02 -7.93
CA ALA A 47 5.83 -2.51 -6.57
C ALA A 47 5.79 -3.64 -5.53
N ASP A 48 4.84 -4.56 -5.65
CA ASP A 48 4.71 -5.73 -4.77
C ASP A 48 5.92 -6.67 -4.91
N ALA A 49 6.38 -6.92 -6.14
CA ALA A 49 7.56 -7.75 -6.38
C ALA A 49 8.82 -7.16 -5.72
N LEU A 50 9.00 -5.83 -5.80
CA LEU A 50 10.08 -5.13 -5.12
C LEU A 50 9.92 -5.21 -3.60
N ALA A 51 8.71 -4.98 -3.07
CA ALA A 51 8.43 -5.06 -1.64
C ALA A 51 8.72 -6.46 -1.08
N ILE A 52 8.31 -7.52 -1.79
CA ILE A 52 8.58 -8.91 -1.42
C ILE A 52 10.07 -9.21 -1.50
N ALA A 53 10.77 -8.77 -2.56
CA ALA A 53 12.20 -9.00 -2.72
C ALA A 53 12.99 -8.37 -1.56
N VAL A 54 12.74 -7.09 -1.27
CA VAL A 54 13.36 -6.36 -0.16
C VAL A 54 12.97 -7.00 1.18
N GLY A 55 11.68 -7.27 1.38
CA GLY A 55 11.16 -7.89 2.60
C GLY A 55 11.76 -9.27 2.89
N THR A 56 12.00 -10.07 1.86
CA THR A 56 12.63 -11.40 2.00
C THR A 56 14.10 -11.29 2.38
N VAL A 57 14.83 -10.32 1.80
CA VAL A 57 16.25 -10.09 2.14
C VAL A 57 16.38 -9.55 3.56
N LEU A 58 15.60 -8.53 3.92
CA LEU A 58 15.61 -7.92 5.25
C LEU A 58 15.10 -8.88 6.33
N GLY A 59 14.07 -9.68 6.04
CA GLY A 59 13.51 -10.66 6.96
C GLY A 59 14.47 -11.79 7.32
N ARG A 60 15.49 -12.06 6.47
CA ARG A 60 16.55 -13.03 6.77
C ARG A 60 17.64 -12.49 7.69
N THR A 61 17.85 -11.18 7.71
CA THR A 61 18.95 -10.53 8.43
C THR A 61 18.50 -9.86 9.73
N LEU A 62 17.23 -9.47 9.84
CA LEU A 62 16.69 -8.75 10.99
C LEU A 62 16.04 -9.69 12.03
N PRO A 63 16.31 -9.50 13.33
CA PRO A 63 15.59 -10.21 14.38
C PRO A 63 14.10 -9.83 14.41
N ASP A 64 13.21 -10.80 14.62
CA ASP A 64 11.75 -10.59 14.67
C ASP A 64 11.31 -9.46 15.61
N LYS A 65 12.01 -9.28 16.74
CA LYS A 65 11.73 -8.22 17.71
C LYS A 65 11.91 -6.83 17.09
N VAL A 66 12.96 -6.64 16.28
CA VAL A 66 13.26 -5.35 15.63
C VAL A 66 12.21 -5.05 14.58
N VAL A 67 11.82 -6.04 13.77
CA VAL A 67 10.76 -5.90 12.77
C VAL A 67 9.43 -5.55 13.43
N ARG A 68 9.06 -6.23 14.52
CA ARG A 68 7.81 -6.00 15.24
C ARG A 68 7.73 -4.59 15.84
N TYR A 69 8.75 -4.18 16.59
CA TYR A 69 8.76 -2.84 17.20
C TYR A 69 8.94 -1.74 16.16
N GLY A 70 9.74 -1.98 15.12
CA GLY A 70 9.93 -1.05 14.01
C GLY A 70 8.63 -0.80 13.25
N ALA A 71 7.95 -1.86 12.79
CA ALA A 71 6.68 -1.75 12.07
C ALA A 71 5.60 -1.05 12.90
N GLY A 72 5.47 -1.40 14.20
CA GLY A 72 4.52 -0.75 15.09
C GLY A 72 4.82 0.73 15.32
N THR A 73 6.10 1.10 15.48
CA THR A 73 6.51 2.50 15.67
C THR A 73 6.26 3.32 14.41
N LEU A 74 6.63 2.78 13.23
CA LEU A 74 6.35 3.40 11.94
C LEU A 74 4.85 3.57 11.72
N PHE A 75 4.04 2.57 12.06
CA PHE A 75 2.59 2.64 11.96
C PHE A 75 2.02 3.78 12.81
N LEU A 76 2.42 3.89 14.08
CA LEU A 76 1.98 4.97 14.97
C LEU A 76 2.47 6.34 14.51
N LEU A 77 3.70 6.43 13.99
CA LEU A 77 4.25 7.66 13.42
C LEU A 77 3.42 8.14 12.22
N PHE A 78 3.17 7.26 11.24
CA PHE A 78 2.34 7.62 10.10
C PHE A 78 0.91 7.96 10.50
N ALA A 79 0.33 7.23 11.46
CA ALA A 79 -0.99 7.56 11.99
C ALA A 79 -1.02 8.97 12.60
N ALA A 80 -0.03 9.33 13.43
CA ALA A 80 0.08 10.66 14.01
C ALA A 80 0.26 11.74 12.93
N VAL A 81 1.15 11.52 11.96
CA VAL A 81 1.39 12.46 10.85
C VAL A 81 0.11 12.69 10.04
N LEU A 82 -0.60 11.63 9.67
CA LEU A 82 -1.85 11.72 8.90
C LEU A 82 -2.95 12.45 9.67
N ILE A 83 -3.06 12.22 10.99
CA ILE A 83 -4.01 12.95 11.83
C ILE A 83 -3.66 14.45 11.88
N LEU A 84 -2.37 14.79 12.07
CA LEU A 84 -1.93 16.19 12.07
C LEU A 84 -2.18 16.88 10.73
N GLU A 85 -1.82 16.24 9.61
CA GLU A 85 -2.14 16.76 8.28
C GLU A 85 -3.65 16.99 8.10
N GLY A 86 -4.48 16.02 8.52
CA GLY A 86 -5.93 16.14 8.44
C GLY A 86 -6.49 17.30 9.27
N ILE A 87 -5.94 17.55 10.47
CA ILE A 87 -6.34 18.68 11.32
C ILE A 87 -5.89 20.02 10.71
N LEU A 88 -4.64 20.10 10.24
CA LEU A 88 -4.09 21.32 9.65
C LEU A 88 -4.78 21.70 8.33
N ALA A 89 -5.13 20.72 7.51
CA ALA A 89 -5.86 20.93 6.26
C ALA A 89 -7.33 21.33 6.46
N ALA A 90 -7.88 21.14 7.67
CA ALA A 90 -9.24 21.52 8.03
C ALA A 90 -9.37 22.95 8.58
N GLN A 91 -8.25 23.67 8.76
CA GLN A 91 -8.21 25.10 9.12
C GLN A 91 -8.13 25.98 7.88
#